data_AF-A0A6J3DUD9-F1
#
_entry.id   AF-A0A6J3DUD9-F1
#
_cell.length_a   1.000
_cell.length_b   1.000
_cell.length_c   1.000
_cell.angle_alpha   90.00
_cell.angle_beta   90.00
_cell.angle_gamma   90.00
#
_symmetry.space_group_name_H-M   'P 1'
#
loop_
_entity.id
_entity.type
_entity.pdbx_description
1 polymer ?
#
loop_
_entity_poly.entity_id
_entity_poly.type
_entity_poly.pdbx_seq_one_letter_code
_entity_poly.pdbx_strand_id
1 'polypeptide(L)'
;MGEIPVGGSGCLWLPLATALWCCGAAAISAARRPAPPHPHPKMSPGLEDSLCRVFQEKLQLRTVPAGDSASLLPSSTRLLLKRRELVDVERALQAQREGFRRRMEDLDRRRQQLGQRAEQLRDVSLSFNAFLEVSAARRERARVARRGADGDGLQQELAGLLRRRERLRRRLRGLQVFGEYLRGVVATTGRFQDVPSMLAHFGALVGVRAALRHQLEAGQQRLAQGRARLQQYHKEAGSELLRGRDEVLQLRARLEAARHDVLQGESCWTQIQSAAAHKALLLGQIRMAVLSLFQLATKHLRVPRDVALEDTETQLDVVLLRLQDLAAICAELRPKELGLAPPRVPAPTTTRPRRHRAVTGPPSHQ
;
A
#
# COMPACT_ATOMS: atom_id res chain seq x y z
N MET A 1 -40.54 -13.77 -16.33
CA MET A 1 -39.83 -12.75 -17.11
C MET A 1 -38.45 -12.59 -16.49
N GLY A 2 -37.34 -13.10 -16.98
CA GLY A 2 -36.93 -13.86 -18.16
C GLY A 2 -35.40 -13.98 -17.97
N GLU A 3 -34.97 -15.12 -17.43
CA GLU A 3 -34.07 -16.09 -18.07
C GLU A 3 -32.58 -15.90 -17.77
N ILE A 4 -32.00 -17.06 -17.50
CA ILE A 4 -30.69 -17.42 -16.93
C ILE A 4 -29.80 -17.86 -18.13
N PRO A 5 -28.48 -18.10 -18.00
CA PRO A 5 -28.07 -19.43 -17.51
C PRO A 5 -26.89 -19.42 -16.52
N VAL A 6 -27.03 -20.32 -15.56
CA VAL A 6 -26.10 -20.73 -14.52
C VAL A 6 -25.40 -21.98 -15.05
N GLY A 7 -24.07 -21.97 -15.10
CA GLY A 7 -23.24 -23.15 -15.34
C GLY A 7 -22.72 -23.69 -14.02
N GLY A 8 -23.49 -24.55 -13.36
CA GLY A 8 -23.06 -25.37 -12.23
C GLY A 8 -22.78 -26.79 -12.72
N SER A 9 -21.61 -27.33 -12.40
CA SER A 9 -21.33 -28.76 -12.59
C SER A 9 -20.64 -29.30 -11.33
N GLY A 10 -21.34 -30.21 -10.67
CA GLY A 10 -20.90 -30.94 -9.50
C GLY A 10 -21.37 -32.39 -9.58
N CYS A 11 -20.63 -33.23 -8.84
CA CYS A 11 -20.84 -34.65 -8.55
C CYS A 11 -20.34 -35.63 -9.62
N LEU A 12 -19.24 -36.36 -9.39
CA LEU A 12 -18.98 -37.46 -8.46
C LEU A 12 -19.51 -38.85 -8.92
N TRP A 13 -18.53 -39.64 -9.37
CA TRP A 13 -18.28 -41.08 -9.14
C TRP A 13 -19.05 -42.16 -9.92
N LEU A 14 -18.22 -43.10 -10.40
CA LEU A 14 -18.48 -44.36 -11.11
C LEU A 14 -19.50 -45.29 -10.40
N PRO A 15 -19.94 -46.33 -11.11
CA PRO A 15 -19.54 -47.67 -10.66
C PRO A 15 -18.97 -48.57 -11.77
N LEU A 16 -18.13 -49.52 -11.36
CA LEU A 16 -17.59 -50.63 -12.14
C LEU A 16 -18.55 -51.82 -12.12
N ALA A 17 -18.70 -52.46 -13.29
CA ALA A 17 -18.96 -53.88 -13.55
C ALA A 17 -20.30 -54.52 -13.11
N THR A 18 -21.07 -55.00 -14.10
CA THR A 18 -21.40 -56.44 -14.29
C THR A 18 -22.32 -56.62 -15.51
N ALA A 19 -21.82 -57.33 -16.53
CA ALA A 19 -22.62 -58.18 -17.42
C ALA A 19 -21.66 -58.97 -18.32
N LEU A 20 -21.21 -60.12 -17.81
CA LEU A 20 -20.74 -61.21 -18.65
C LEU A 20 -21.95 -61.79 -19.40
N TRP A 21 -21.73 -62.14 -20.66
CA TRP A 21 -22.54 -63.06 -21.48
C TRP A 21 -23.96 -62.65 -21.87
N CYS A 22 -24.15 -62.28 -23.15
CA CYS A 22 -24.89 -63.07 -24.14
C CYS A 22 -25.17 -62.24 -25.40
N CYS A 23 -24.24 -62.33 -26.36
CA CYS A 23 -24.42 -62.19 -27.81
C CYS A 23 -23.01 -62.43 -28.39
N GLY A 24 -22.63 -63.63 -28.80
CA GLY A 24 -23.39 -64.50 -29.69
C GLY A 24 -23.04 -64.14 -31.13
N ALA A 25 -21.89 -64.64 -31.58
CA ALA A 25 -21.60 -65.02 -32.97
C ALA A 25 -21.92 -64.01 -34.09
N ALA A 26 -21.01 -63.08 -34.38
CA ALA A 26 -20.77 -62.61 -35.75
C ALA A 26 -19.40 -61.93 -35.85
N ALA A 27 -18.63 -62.28 -36.88
CA ALA A 27 -17.35 -61.68 -37.29
C ALA A 27 -16.03 -62.24 -36.72
N ILE A 28 -15.99 -63.53 -36.38
CA ILE A 28 -14.77 -64.34 -36.55
C ILE A 28 -14.91 -65.08 -37.89
N SER A 29 -14.59 -64.40 -39.00
CA SER A 29 -14.39 -65.01 -40.33
C SER A 29 -14.04 -63.92 -41.36
N ALA A 30 -12.83 -63.36 -41.29
CA ALA A 30 -12.18 -62.60 -42.37
C ALA A 30 -10.84 -62.10 -41.83
N ALA A 31 -9.67 -62.32 -42.39
CA ALA A 31 -9.27 -63.04 -43.58
C ALA A 31 -7.81 -63.43 -43.34
N ARG A 32 -7.55 -64.70 -43.05
CA ARG A 32 -6.22 -65.28 -43.22
C ARG A 32 -6.33 -66.24 -44.40
N ARG A 33 -6.50 -65.68 -45.60
CA ARG A 33 -6.25 -66.43 -46.83
C ARG A 33 -4.73 -66.57 -46.95
N PRO A 34 -4.16 -67.79 -46.99
CA PRO A 34 -2.82 -67.93 -47.51
C PRO A 34 -2.87 -67.44 -48.96
N ALA A 35 -1.95 -66.54 -49.33
CA ALA A 35 -1.76 -66.19 -50.73
C ALA A 35 -1.44 -67.47 -51.51
N PRO A 36 -2.05 -67.69 -52.69
CA PRO A 36 -1.75 -68.86 -53.49
C PRO A 36 -0.26 -68.84 -53.88
N PRO A 37 0.38 -69.99 -54.09
CA PRO A 37 1.73 -70.03 -54.60
C PRO A 37 1.79 -69.21 -55.88
N HIS A 38 2.77 -68.29 -55.96
CA HIS A 38 2.97 -67.43 -57.11
C HIS A 38 2.92 -68.29 -58.39
N PRO A 39 2.07 -67.94 -59.37
CA PRO A 39 2.14 -68.59 -60.65
C PRO A 39 3.55 -68.36 -61.19
N HIS A 40 4.24 -69.43 -61.58
CA HIS A 40 5.39 -69.34 -62.45
C HIS A 40 5.09 -68.31 -63.55
N PRO A 41 6.06 -67.46 -63.96
CA PRO A 41 5.84 -66.51 -65.02
C PRO A 41 5.46 -67.33 -66.26
N LYS A 42 4.16 -67.41 -66.54
CA LYS A 42 3.65 -67.94 -67.78
C LYS A 42 4.28 -67.04 -68.83
N MET A 43 5.18 -67.59 -69.65
CA MET A 43 5.55 -66.94 -70.89
C MET A 43 4.23 -66.52 -71.55
N SER A 44 4.16 -65.24 -71.92
CA SER A 44 2.97 -64.71 -72.57
C SER A 44 2.60 -65.65 -73.73
N PRO A 45 1.34 -66.13 -73.81
CA PRO A 45 0.92 -67.19 -74.74
C PRO A 45 0.89 -66.77 -76.22
N GLY A 46 1.66 -65.76 -76.58
CA GLY A 46 1.95 -65.37 -77.96
C GLY A 46 3.42 -65.06 -78.19
N LEU A 47 4.28 -65.04 -77.16
CA LEU A 47 5.72 -64.83 -77.33
C LEU A 47 6.38 -66.08 -77.88
N GLU A 48 6.04 -67.27 -77.36
CA GLU A 48 6.53 -68.53 -77.92
C GLU A 48 6.03 -68.74 -79.35
N ASP A 49 4.75 -68.47 -79.63
CA ASP A 49 4.20 -68.57 -80.98
C ASP A 49 4.78 -67.54 -81.96
N SER A 50 5.02 -66.30 -81.51
CA SER A 50 5.66 -65.26 -82.34
C SER A 50 7.14 -65.53 -82.55
N LEU A 51 7.86 -66.02 -81.54
CA LEU A 51 9.24 -66.46 -81.70
C LEU A 51 9.32 -67.67 -82.63
N CYS A 52 8.44 -68.66 -82.50
CA CYS A 52 8.34 -69.80 -83.41
C CYS A 52 8.00 -69.35 -84.84
N ARG A 53 7.07 -68.41 -85.04
CA ARG A 53 6.76 -67.82 -86.35
C ARG A 53 7.95 -67.08 -86.95
N VAL A 54 8.62 -66.23 -86.17
CA VAL A 54 9.79 -65.46 -86.63
C VAL A 54 10.97 -66.39 -86.92
N PHE A 55 11.15 -67.45 -86.13
CA PHE A 55 12.17 -68.47 -86.39
C PHE A 55 11.85 -69.27 -87.66
N GLN A 56 10.59 -69.66 -87.86
CA GLN A 56 10.14 -70.36 -89.07
C GLN A 56 10.24 -69.48 -90.32
N GLU A 57 9.88 -68.19 -90.26
CA GLU A 57 10.05 -67.23 -91.36
C GLU A 57 11.53 -66.98 -91.70
N LYS A 58 12.42 -66.96 -90.70
CA LYS A 58 13.87 -66.76 -90.90
C LYS A 58 14.58 -68.04 -91.35
N LEU A 59 14.04 -69.23 -91.06
CA LEU A 59 14.56 -70.54 -91.46
C LEU A 59 14.06 -71.02 -92.83
N GLN A 60 13.11 -70.32 -93.46
CA GLN A 60 12.82 -70.51 -94.89
C GLN A 60 14.05 -70.05 -95.67
N LEU A 61 15.02 -70.97 -95.79
CA LEU A 61 16.09 -70.91 -96.75
C LEU A 61 15.44 -70.62 -98.10
N ARG A 62 15.77 -69.44 -98.64
CA ARG A 62 15.44 -68.98 -99.98
C ARG A 62 15.81 -70.10 -100.96
N THR A 63 14.85 -70.96 -101.29
CA THR A 63 15.04 -72.04 -102.25
C THR A 63 15.30 -71.38 -103.58
N VAL A 64 16.56 -71.47 -104.04
CA VAL A 64 16.96 -71.03 -105.37
C VAL A 64 16.14 -71.86 -106.36
N PRO A 65 15.35 -71.22 -107.26
CA PRO A 65 14.55 -71.97 -108.21
C PRO A 65 15.49 -72.68 -109.18
N ALA A 66 15.32 -73.99 -109.32
CA ALA A 66 16.00 -74.75 -110.37
C ALA A 66 15.37 -74.36 -111.72
N GLY A 67 15.86 -73.28 -112.32
CA GLY A 67 15.49 -72.86 -113.67
C GLY A 67 16.25 -73.68 -114.71
N ASP A 68 15.50 -74.44 -115.50
CA ASP A 68 15.93 -75.36 -116.57
C ASP A 68 16.57 -74.68 -117.80
N SER A 69 17.53 -73.78 -117.60
CA SER A 69 18.15 -73.00 -118.68
C SER A 69 19.67 -73.10 -118.73
N ALA A 70 20.24 -74.18 -118.20
CA ALA A 70 21.68 -74.44 -118.32
C ALA A 70 22.00 -75.81 -118.90
N SER A 71 21.01 -76.59 -119.34
CA SER A 71 21.18 -77.86 -120.08
C SER A 71 21.92 -77.70 -121.42
N LEU A 72 22.24 -76.47 -121.83
CA LEU A 72 22.96 -76.14 -123.07
C LEU A 72 24.34 -75.50 -122.86
N LEU A 73 24.81 -75.34 -121.62
CA LEU A 73 26.16 -74.81 -121.34
C LEU A 73 27.16 -75.94 -121.08
N PRO A 74 28.39 -75.89 -121.67
CA PRO A 74 29.44 -76.88 -121.44
C PRO A 74 29.76 -77.07 -119.94
N SER A 75 30.07 -78.30 -119.56
CA SER A 75 30.29 -78.75 -118.17
C SER A 75 31.29 -77.88 -117.36
N SER A 76 32.29 -77.27 -118.03
CA SER A 76 33.34 -76.46 -117.40
C SER A 76 32.86 -75.09 -116.87
N THR A 77 31.95 -74.41 -117.56
CA THR A 77 31.44 -73.08 -117.16
C THR A 77 30.46 -73.19 -116.00
N ARG A 78 29.69 -74.29 -115.94
CA ARG A 78 28.78 -74.61 -114.82
C ARG A 78 29.55 -74.84 -113.52
N LEU A 79 30.72 -75.48 -113.62
CA LEU A 79 31.56 -75.80 -112.46
C LEU A 79 32.19 -74.55 -111.83
N LEU A 80 32.60 -73.57 -112.66
CA LEU A 80 33.15 -72.30 -112.16
C LEU A 80 32.11 -71.39 -111.50
N LEU A 81 30.90 -71.32 -112.07
CA LEU A 81 29.79 -70.59 -111.46
C LEU A 81 29.39 -71.22 -110.12
N LYS A 82 29.31 -72.55 -110.08
CA LYS A 82 29.07 -73.29 -108.83
C LYS A 82 30.17 -73.06 -107.79
N ARG A 83 31.45 -72.95 -108.20
CA ARG A 83 32.55 -72.61 -107.28
C ARG A 83 32.47 -71.18 -106.73
N ARG A 84 32.08 -70.19 -107.54
CA ARG A 84 31.87 -68.80 -107.08
C ARG A 84 30.68 -68.71 -106.14
N GLU A 85 29.56 -69.37 -106.48
CA GLU A 85 28.40 -69.50 -105.61
C GLU A 85 28.78 -70.15 -104.27
N LEU A 86 29.62 -71.20 -104.27
CA LEU A 86 30.12 -71.82 -103.04
C LEU A 86 30.94 -70.84 -102.20
N VAL A 87 31.86 -70.08 -102.79
CA VAL A 87 32.66 -69.09 -102.05
C VAL A 87 31.80 -67.95 -101.50
N ASP A 88 30.80 -67.47 -102.24
CA ASP A 88 29.90 -66.42 -101.78
C ASP A 88 28.93 -66.91 -100.71
N VAL A 89 28.46 -68.17 -100.82
CA VAL A 89 27.70 -68.84 -99.78
C VAL A 89 28.56 -69.07 -98.54
N GLU A 90 29.81 -69.52 -98.68
CA GLU A 90 30.76 -69.68 -97.56
C GLU A 90 31.04 -68.35 -96.86
N ARG A 91 31.27 -67.25 -97.61
CA ARG A 91 31.44 -65.91 -97.05
C ARG A 91 30.19 -65.42 -96.34
N ALA A 92 29.00 -65.64 -96.91
CA ALA A 92 27.72 -65.30 -96.28
C ALA A 92 27.49 -66.12 -95.00
N LEU A 93 27.87 -67.40 -95.01
CA LEU A 93 27.79 -68.29 -93.85
C LEU A 93 28.79 -67.87 -92.77
N GLN A 94 30.00 -67.48 -93.15
CA GLN A 94 31.03 -66.95 -92.24
C GLN A 94 30.55 -65.65 -91.58
N ALA A 95 30.01 -64.71 -92.37
CA ALA A 95 29.43 -63.46 -91.88
C ALA A 95 28.22 -63.70 -90.97
N GLN A 96 27.38 -64.69 -91.27
CA GLN A 96 26.30 -65.12 -90.38
C GLN A 96 26.82 -65.73 -89.08
N ARG A 97 27.86 -66.56 -89.13
CA ARG A 97 28.50 -67.14 -87.93
C ARG A 97 29.12 -66.06 -87.04
N GLU A 98 29.81 -65.09 -87.62
CA GLU A 98 30.37 -63.95 -86.89
C GLU A 98 29.28 -63.03 -86.33
N GLY A 99 28.23 -62.76 -87.10
CA GLY A 99 27.06 -62.02 -86.63
C GLY A 99 26.32 -62.73 -85.50
N PHE A 100 26.22 -64.06 -85.54
CA PHE A 100 25.66 -64.88 -84.48
C PHE A 100 26.58 -64.87 -83.24
N ARG A 101 27.89 -64.99 -83.41
CA ARG A 101 28.88 -64.89 -82.32
C ARG A 101 28.79 -63.55 -81.59
N ARG A 102 28.78 -62.43 -82.31
CA ARG A 102 28.63 -61.08 -81.71
C ARG A 102 27.32 -60.94 -80.94
N ARG A 103 26.21 -61.45 -81.51
CA ARG A 103 24.90 -61.45 -80.81
C ARG A 103 24.92 -62.29 -79.54
N MET A 104 25.60 -63.43 -79.55
CA MET A 104 25.78 -64.26 -78.35
C MET A 104 26.60 -63.53 -77.28
N GLU A 105 27.71 -62.90 -77.66
CA GLU A 105 28.54 -62.11 -76.74
C GLU A 105 27.77 -60.93 -76.11
N ASP A 106 26.95 -60.22 -76.89
CA ASP A 106 26.13 -59.12 -76.38
C ASP A 106 25.01 -59.62 -75.46
N LEU A 107 24.40 -60.77 -75.78
CA LEU A 107 23.43 -61.42 -74.88
C LEU A 107 24.09 -61.88 -73.58
N ASP A 108 25.30 -62.42 -73.64
CA ASP A 108 26.03 -62.87 -72.46
C ASP A 108 26.47 -61.69 -71.58
N ARG A 109 26.96 -60.59 -72.19
CA ARG A 109 27.21 -59.32 -71.47
C ARG A 109 25.93 -58.79 -70.81
N ARG A 110 24.81 -58.81 -71.54
CA ARG A 110 23.52 -58.34 -71.00
C ARG A 110 22.99 -59.23 -69.89
N ARG A 111 23.19 -60.55 -69.98
CA ARG A 111 22.88 -61.50 -68.90
C ARG A 111 23.71 -61.23 -67.66
N GLN A 112 25.02 -60.99 -67.80
CA GLN A 112 25.89 -60.64 -66.67
C GLN A 112 25.47 -59.31 -66.02
N GLN A 113 25.17 -58.28 -66.81
CA GLN A 113 24.69 -56.99 -66.29
C GLN A 113 23.35 -57.12 -65.55
N LEU A 114 22.42 -57.91 -66.08
CA LEU A 114 21.14 -58.19 -65.41
C LEU A 114 21.36 -59.00 -64.13
N GLY A 115 22.31 -59.93 -64.12
CA GLY A 115 22.72 -60.68 -62.93
C GLY A 115 23.24 -59.77 -61.82
N GLN A 116 24.21 -58.89 -62.15
CA GLN A 116 24.76 -57.92 -61.20
C GLN A 116 23.70 -56.96 -60.66
N ARG A 117 22.81 -56.46 -61.53
CA ARG A 117 21.69 -55.60 -61.10
C ARG A 117 20.70 -56.34 -60.20
N ALA A 118 20.42 -57.62 -60.49
CA ALA A 118 19.57 -58.44 -59.65
C ALA A 118 20.21 -58.68 -58.27
N GLU A 119 21.52 -58.91 -58.20
CA GLU A 119 22.27 -59.02 -56.94
C GLU A 119 22.25 -57.71 -56.16
N GLN A 120 22.52 -56.57 -56.80
CA GLN A 120 22.42 -55.25 -56.17
C GLN A 120 21.02 -54.98 -55.60
N LEU A 121 19.96 -55.32 -56.35
CA LEU A 121 18.59 -55.19 -55.86
C LEU A 121 18.28 -56.13 -54.70
N ARG A 122 18.86 -57.34 -54.69
CA ARG A 122 18.76 -58.27 -53.56
C ARG A 122 19.45 -57.70 -52.33
N ASP A 123 20.67 -57.18 -52.47
CA ASP A 123 21.42 -56.58 -51.35
C ASP A 123 20.71 -55.35 -50.78
N VAL A 124 20.15 -54.50 -51.65
CA VAL A 124 19.31 -53.36 -51.24
C VAL A 124 18.03 -53.83 -50.54
N SER A 125 17.36 -54.88 -51.04
CA SER A 125 16.18 -55.46 -50.39
C SER A 125 16.51 -56.05 -49.02
N LEU A 126 17.63 -56.77 -48.90
CA LEU A 126 18.09 -57.35 -47.64
C LEU A 126 18.46 -56.27 -46.63
N SER A 127 19.21 -55.24 -47.04
CA SER A 127 19.55 -54.11 -46.17
C SER A 127 18.32 -53.29 -45.76
N PHE A 128 17.35 -53.10 -46.64
CA PHE A 128 16.08 -52.44 -46.31
C PHE A 128 15.24 -53.26 -45.33
N ASN A 129 15.12 -54.58 -45.53
CA ASN A 129 14.43 -55.46 -44.60
C ASN A 129 15.12 -55.48 -43.24
N ALA A 130 16.45 -55.56 -43.19
CA ALA A 130 17.21 -55.47 -41.94
C ALA A 130 16.97 -54.13 -41.22
N PHE A 131 16.94 -53.01 -41.96
CA PHE A 131 16.60 -51.70 -41.41
C PHE A 131 15.16 -51.66 -40.86
N LEU A 132 14.19 -52.21 -41.60
CA LEU A 132 12.79 -52.27 -41.15
C LEU A 132 12.67 -53.07 -39.86
N GLU A 133 13.28 -54.26 -39.77
CA GLU A 133 13.31 -55.11 -38.57
C GLU A 133 13.92 -54.36 -37.37
N VAL A 134 15.10 -53.76 -37.55
CA VAL A 134 15.76 -52.97 -36.48
C VAL A 134 14.89 -51.78 -36.06
N SER A 135 14.26 -51.09 -37.02
CA SER A 135 13.39 -49.95 -36.73
C SER A 135 12.10 -50.36 -36.01
N ALA A 136 11.51 -51.50 -36.38
CA ALA A 136 10.32 -52.08 -35.75
C ALA A 136 10.65 -52.51 -34.31
N ALA A 137 11.77 -53.20 -34.11
CA ALA A 137 12.27 -53.56 -32.78
C ALA A 137 12.53 -52.31 -31.92
N ARG A 138 13.11 -51.24 -32.48
CA ARG A 138 13.33 -49.97 -31.76
C ARG A 138 12.01 -49.30 -31.39
N ARG A 139 11.00 -49.28 -32.27
CA ARG A 139 9.66 -48.74 -31.99
C ARG A 139 8.96 -49.54 -30.89
N GLU A 140 9.05 -50.85 -30.94
CA GLU A 140 8.40 -51.71 -29.94
C GLU A 140 9.06 -51.55 -28.57
N ARG A 141 10.39 -51.52 -28.50
CA ARG A 141 11.11 -51.18 -27.26
C ARG A 141 10.71 -49.81 -26.71
N ALA A 142 10.61 -48.79 -27.58
CA ALA A 142 10.18 -47.46 -27.17
C ALA A 142 8.72 -47.45 -26.66
N ARG A 143 7.83 -48.24 -27.26
CA ARG A 143 6.44 -48.39 -26.79
C ARG A 143 6.36 -49.09 -25.44
N VAL A 144 7.10 -50.18 -25.26
CA VAL A 144 7.18 -50.89 -23.98
C VAL A 144 7.78 -49.98 -22.91
N ALA A 145 8.84 -49.24 -23.22
CA ALA A 145 9.45 -48.29 -22.29
C ALA A 145 8.50 -47.15 -21.90
N ARG A 146 7.74 -46.58 -22.86
CA ARG A 146 6.70 -45.57 -22.56
C ARG A 146 5.61 -46.12 -21.66
N ARG A 147 5.06 -47.29 -21.99
CA ARG A 147 4.05 -47.96 -21.16
C ARG A 147 4.57 -48.27 -19.76
N GLY A 148 5.85 -48.66 -19.64
CA GLY A 148 6.52 -48.86 -18.36
C GLY A 148 6.60 -47.56 -17.56
N ALA A 149 7.09 -46.48 -18.16
CA ALA A 149 7.19 -45.17 -17.50
C ALA A 149 5.81 -44.59 -17.10
N ASP A 150 4.80 -44.73 -17.95
CA ASP A 150 3.42 -44.34 -17.64
C ASP A 150 2.87 -45.18 -16.47
N GLY A 151 3.15 -46.49 -16.47
CA GLY A 151 2.80 -47.40 -15.38
C GLY A 151 3.47 -47.01 -14.07
N ASP A 152 4.77 -46.71 -14.10
CA ASP A 152 5.54 -46.27 -12.94
C ASP A 152 5.03 -44.92 -12.40
N GLY A 153 4.68 -43.98 -13.29
CA GLY A 153 4.08 -42.69 -12.94
C GLY A 153 2.75 -42.86 -12.20
N LEU A 154 1.83 -43.67 -12.76
CA LEU A 154 0.54 -43.95 -12.12
C LEU A 154 0.70 -44.67 -10.77
N GLN A 155 1.67 -45.57 -10.64
CA GLN A 155 1.98 -46.23 -9.37
C GLN A 155 2.48 -45.24 -8.31
N GLN A 156 3.32 -44.27 -8.70
CA GLN A 156 3.79 -43.21 -7.80
C GLN A 156 2.65 -42.29 -7.35
N GLU A 157 1.75 -41.90 -8.25
CA GLU A 157 0.56 -41.11 -7.92
C GLU A 157 -0.37 -41.84 -6.95
N LEU A 158 -0.64 -43.12 -7.23
CA LEU A 158 -1.44 -43.97 -6.35
C LEU A 158 -0.81 -44.07 -4.96
N ALA A 159 0.51 -44.29 -4.88
CA ALA A 159 1.25 -44.30 -3.62
C ALA A 159 1.15 -42.96 -2.88
N GLY A 160 1.23 -41.82 -3.60
CA GLY A 160 1.06 -40.48 -3.04
C GLY A 160 -0.33 -40.25 -2.46
N LEU A 161 -1.38 -40.66 -3.19
CA LEU A 161 -2.77 -40.57 -2.74
C LEU A 161 -3.05 -41.45 -1.53
N LEU A 162 -2.52 -42.68 -1.51
CA LEU A 162 -2.64 -43.59 -0.36
C LEU A 162 -1.97 -42.99 0.88
N ARG A 163 -0.76 -42.43 0.75
CA ARG A 163 -0.09 -41.71 1.85
C ARG A 163 -0.90 -40.51 2.34
N ARG A 164 -1.51 -39.74 1.43
CA ARG A 164 -2.40 -38.61 1.80
C ARG A 164 -3.64 -39.11 2.54
N ARG A 165 -4.29 -40.17 2.07
CA ARG A 165 -5.44 -40.80 2.74
C ARG A 165 -5.07 -41.28 4.13
N GLU A 166 -3.92 -41.93 4.30
CA GLU A 166 -3.44 -42.36 5.61
C GLU A 166 -3.17 -41.21 6.55
N ARG A 167 -2.52 -40.14 6.09
CA ARG A 167 -2.31 -38.93 6.90
C ARG A 167 -3.63 -38.33 7.38
N LEU A 168 -4.62 -38.22 6.49
CA LEU A 168 -5.95 -37.74 6.85
C LEU A 168 -6.66 -38.69 7.82
N ARG A 169 -6.57 -40.01 7.60
CA ARG A 169 -7.12 -41.01 8.53
C ARG A 169 -6.48 -40.91 9.92
N ARG A 170 -5.16 -40.74 10.02
CA ARG A 170 -4.47 -40.54 11.30
C ARG A 170 -4.94 -39.28 12.00
N ARG A 171 -5.09 -38.17 11.27
CA ARG A 171 -5.65 -36.92 11.81
C ARG A 171 -7.10 -37.09 12.28
N LEU A 172 -7.95 -37.75 11.51
CA LEU A 172 -9.33 -38.03 11.89
C LEU A 172 -9.39 -38.94 13.13
N ARG A 173 -8.56 -39.97 13.23
CA ARG A 173 -8.45 -40.82 14.43
C ARG A 173 -8.03 -40.01 15.66
N GLY A 174 -7.06 -39.09 15.50
CA GLY A 174 -6.69 -38.17 16.58
C GLY A 174 -7.84 -37.26 17.02
N LEU A 175 -8.67 -36.81 16.07
CA LEU A 175 -9.83 -35.94 16.35
C LEU A 175 -11.07 -36.69 16.84
N GLN A 176 -11.17 -38.00 16.59
CA GLN A 176 -12.30 -38.83 17.01
C GLN A 176 -12.50 -38.79 18.54
N VAL A 177 -11.41 -38.77 19.31
CA VAL A 177 -11.45 -38.69 20.78
C VAL A 177 -12.22 -37.45 21.24
N PHE A 178 -12.01 -36.29 20.60
CA PHE A 178 -12.75 -35.07 20.91
C PHE A 178 -14.22 -35.16 20.50
N GLY A 179 -14.52 -35.78 19.35
CA GLY A 179 -15.90 -35.98 18.90
C GLY A 179 -16.70 -36.94 19.79
N GLU A 180 -16.06 -37.98 20.31
CA GLU A 180 -16.63 -38.91 21.30
C GLU A 180 -16.85 -38.22 22.64
N TYR A 181 -15.87 -37.47 23.13
CA TYR A 181 -16.01 -36.64 24.32
C TYR A 181 -17.19 -35.67 24.20
N LEU A 182 -17.28 -34.91 23.10
CA LEU A 182 -18.38 -33.96 22.88
C LEU A 182 -19.74 -34.65 22.79
N ARG A 183 -19.83 -35.81 22.15
CA ARG A 183 -21.06 -36.62 22.17
C ARG A 183 -21.43 -37.07 23.59
N GLY A 184 -20.44 -37.49 24.38
CA GLY A 184 -20.64 -37.79 25.79
C GLY A 184 -21.17 -36.59 26.58
N VAL A 185 -20.59 -35.40 26.36
CA VAL A 185 -21.06 -34.16 26.99
C VAL A 185 -22.49 -33.82 26.59
N VAL A 186 -22.85 -33.93 25.31
CA VAL A 186 -24.24 -33.75 24.83
C VAL A 186 -25.19 -34.73 25.51
N ALA A 187 -24.81 -36.01 25.57
CA ALA A 187 -25.62 -37.06 26.20
C ALA A 187 -25.81 -36.81 27.71
N THR A 188 -24.75 -36.41 28.42
CA THR A 188 -24.79 -36.13 29.86
C THR A 188 -25.56 -34.85 30.18
N THR A 189 -25.38 -33.80 29.37
CA THR A 189 -26.06 -32.52 29.62
C THR A 189 -27.52 -32.52 29.18
N GLY A 190 -27.90 -33.31 28.16
CA GLY A 190 -29.28 -33.48 27.69
C GLY A 190 -29.95 -32.21 27.14
N ARG A 191 -29.25 -31.08 27.09
CA ARG A 191 -29.79 -29.76 26.68
C ARG A 191 -29.67 -29.46 25.19
N PHE A 192 -28.89 -30.25 24.45
CA PHE A 192 -28.62 -30.05 23.03
C PHE A 192 -28.98 -31.31 22.25
N GLN A 193 -29.54 -31.16 21.05
CA GLN A 193 -29.88 -32.30 20.19
C GLN A 193 -28.64 -32.98 19.61
N ASP A 194 -27.64 -32.19 19.19
CA ASP A 194 -26.41 -32.68 18.59
C ASP A 194 -25.22 -31.76 18.90
N VAL A 195 -24.01 -32.28 18.65
CA VAL A 195 -22.75 -31.54 18.87
C VAL A 195 -22.70 -30.25 18.02
N PRO A 196 -23.11 -30.24 16.73
CA PRO A 196 -23.22 -29.00 15.95
C PRO A 196 -24.13 -27.93 16.58
N SER A 197 -25.32 -28.28 17.08
CA SER A 197 -26.21 -27.30 17.74
C SER A 197 -25.59 -26.73 19.01
N MET A 198 -24.90 -27.55 19.79
CA MET A 198 -24.15 -27.08 20.96
C MET A 198 -23.06 -26.08 20.56
N LEU A 199 -22.26 -26.40 19.54
CA LEU A 199 -21.20 -25.53 19.05
C LEU A 199 -21.76 -24.23 18.45
N ALA A 200 -22.89 -24.30 17.74
CA ALA A 200 -23.57 -23.12 17.20
C ALA A 200 -24.06 -22.19 18.33
N HIS A 201 -24.64 -22.75 19.39
CA HIS A 201 -25.05 -21.99 20.57
C HIS A 201 -23.86 -21.29 21.24
N PHE A 202 -22.75 -21.99 21.48
CA PHE A 202 -21.56 -21.37 22.04
C PHE A 202 -20.91 -20.35 21.09
N GLY A 203 -20.94 -20.62 19.78
CA GLY A 203 -20.52 -19.66 18.76
C GLY A 203 -21.33 -18.37 18.82
N ALA A 204 -22.66 -18.48 18.94
CA ALA A 204 -23.54 -17.33 19.12
C ALA A 204 -23.24 -16.57 20.43
N LEU A 205 -23.03 -17.27 21.55
CA LEU A 205 -22.65 -16.64 22.84
C LEU A 205 -21.31 -15.91 22.75
N VAL A 206 -20.32 -16.48 22.07
CA VAL A 206 -19.03 -15.83 21.83
C VAL A 206 -19.22 -14.57 20.97
N GLY A 207 -20.06 -14.64 19.93
CA GLY A 207 -20.43 -13.50 19.10
C GLY A 207 -21.11 -12.39 19.90
N VAL A 208 -22.11 -12.73 20.72
CA VAL A 208 -22.80 -11.78 21.61
C VAL A 208 -21.83 -11.16 22.61
N ARG A 209 -20.94 -11.95 23.21
CA ARG A 209 -19.90 -11.42 24.13
C ARG A 209 -18.96 -10.44 23.44
N ALA A 210 -18.57 -10.71 22.19
CA ALA A 210 -17.74 -9.78 21.42
C ALA A 210 -18.49 -8.47 21.13
N ALA A 211 -19.75 -8.55 20.70
CA ALA A 211 -20.59 -7.37 20.46
C ALA A 211 -20.78 -6.52 21.74
N LEU A 212 -21.06 -7.17 22.87
CA LEU A 212 -21.18 -6.48 24.17
C LEU A 212 -19.88 -5.82 24.59
N ARG A 213 -18.72 -6.46 24.39
CA ARG A 213 -17.41 -5.84 24.66
C ARG A 213 -17.19 -4.58 23.84
N HIS A 214 -17.48 -4.64 22.53
CA HIS A 214 -17.37 -3.47 21.67
C HIS A 214 -18.31 -2.33 22.10
N GLN A 215 -19.54 -2.64 22.51
CA GLN A 215 -20.46 -1.63 23.04
C GLN A 215 -19.95 -1.03 24.35
N LEU A 216 -19.36 -1.83 25.22
CA LEU A 216 -18.79 -1.40 26.50
C LEU A 216 -17.59 -0.48 26.27
N GLU A 217 -16.68 -0.84 25.36
CA GLU A 217 -15.53 -0.03 24.95
C GLU A 217 -15.98 1.30 24.33
N ALA A 218 -16.97 1.27 23.42
CA ALA A 218 -17.54 2.48 22.83
C ALA A 218 -18.20 3.38 23.90
N GLY A 219 -18.91 2.78 24.86
CA GLY A 219 -19.48 3.48 26.01
C GLY A 219 -18.41 4.14 26.88
N GLN A 220 -17.33 3.42 27.19
CA GLN A 220 -16.18 3.95 27.94
C GLN A 220 -15.50 5.12 27.21
N GLN A 221 -15.33 5.02 25.89
CA GLN A 221 -14.78 6.12 25.08
C GLN A 221 -15.68 7.36 25.15
N ARG A 222 -17.00 7.21 25.03
CA ARG A 222 -17.95 8.33 25.18
C ARG A 222 -17.88 8.96 26.57
N LEU A 223 -17.79 8.15 27.62
CA LEU A 223 -17.61 8.63 28.99
C LEU A 223 -16.28 9.36 29.17
N ALA A 224 -15.18 8.84 28.62
CA ALA A 224 -13.87 9.48 28.65
C ALA A 224 -13.89 10.84 27.92
N GLN A 225 -14.52 10.91 26.76
CA GLN A 225 -14.73 12.16 26.03
C GLN A 225 -15.56 13.16 26.84
N GLY A 226 -16.66 12.71 27.45
CA GLY A 226 -17.48 13.55 28.32
C GLY A 226 -16.71 14.10 29.52
N ARG A 227 -15.91 13.25 30.18
CA ARG A 227 -15.02 13.66 31.28
C ARG A 227 -13.97 14.67 30.83
N ALA A 228 -13.36 14.47 29.66
CA ALA A 228 -12.38 15.41 29.11
C ALA A 228 -13.00 16.78 28.83
N ARG A 229 -14.21 16.81 28.25
CA ARG A 229 -14.97 18.06 28.03
C ARG A 229 -15.29 18.76 29.34
N LEU A 230 -15.78 18.04 30.35
CA LEU A 230 -16.04 18.60 31.67
C LEU A 230 -14.78 19.19 32.31
N GLN A 231 -13.64 18.51 32.19
CA GLN A 231 -12.37 19.03 32.68
C GLN A 231 -11.94 20.30 31.94
N GLN A 232 -12.19 20.40 30.64
CA GLN A 232 -11.94 21.62 29.87
C GLN A 232 -12.82 22.77 30.38
N TYR A 233 -14.13 22.55 30.49
CA TYR A 233 -15.05 23.56 31.03
C TYR A 233 -14.66 24.02 32.44
N HIS A 234 -14.23 23.11 33.32
CA HIS A 234 -13.77 23.49 34.66
C HIS A 234 -12.50 24.34 34.62
N LYS A 235 -11.55 24.05 33.73
CA LYS A 235 -10.34 24.86 33.56
C LYS A 235 -10.67 26.24 33.01
N GLU A 236 -11.52 26.31 32.00
CA GLU A 236 -11.98 27.56 31.39
C GLU A 236 -12.72 28.42 32.42
N ALA A 237 -13.75 27.88 33.08
CA ALA A 237 -14.49 28.60 34.12
C ALA A 237 -13.57 29.02 35.29
N GLY A 238 -12.61 28.17 35.68
CA GLY A 238 -11.61 28.52 36.68
C GLY A 238 -10.73 29.70 36.25
N SER A 239 -10.29 29.72 34.98
CA SER A 239 -9.50 30.82 34.43
C SER A 239 -10.28 32.13 34.32
N GLU A 240 -11.57 32.05 33.95
CA GLU A 240 -12.45 33.21 33.91
C GLU A 240 -12.72 33.78 35.30
N LEU A 241 -12.96 32.92 36.30
CA LEU A 241 -13.12 33.33 37.69
C LEU A 241 -11.86 34.00 38.25
N LEU A 242 -10.68 33.47 37.93
CA LEU A 242 -9.40 34.08 38.31
C LEU A 242 -9.24 35.45 37.64
N ARG A 243 -9.50 35.56 36.33
CA ARG A 243 -9.45 36.83 35.59
C ARG A 243 -10.39 37.87 36.19
N GLY A 244 -11.64 37.50 36.47
CA GLY A 244 -12.61 38.39 37.11
C GLY A 244 -12.19 38.79 38.53
N ARG A 245 -11.60 37.88 39.30
CA ARG A 245 -11.07 38.19 40.64
C ARG A 245 -9.92 39.19 40.55
N ASP A 246 -9.01 39.02 39.60
CA ASP A 246 -7.89 39.93 39.39
C ASP A 246 -8.38 41.32 38.97
N GLU A 247 -9.37 41.41 38.08
CA GLU A 247 -10.03 42.67 37.71
C GLU A 247 -10.65 43.37 38.94
N VAL A 248 -11.37 42.62 39.78
CA VAL A 248 -11.95 43.18 41.02
C VAL A 248 -10.86 43.68 41.97
N LEU A 249 -9.76 42.95 42.12
CA LEU A 249 -8.63 43.38 42.96
C LEU A 249 -7.98 44.66 42.40
N GLN A 250 -7.80 44.75 41.09
CA GLN A 250 -7.26 45.96 40.44
C GLN A 250 -8.17 47.17 40.64
N LEU A 251 -9.48 46.99 40.45
CA LEU A 251 -10.46 48.08 40.67
C LEU A 251 -10.50 48.53 42.13
N ARG A 252 -10.43 47.60 43.08
CA ARG A 252 -10.33 47.93 44.50
C ARG A 252 -9.06 48.72 44.81
N ALA A 253 -7.91 48.32 44.28
CA ALA A 253 -6.66 49.05 44.47
C ALA A 253 -6.74 50.48 43.94
N ARG A 254 -7.33 50.69 42.76
CA ARG A 254 -7.56 52.03 42.19
C ARG A 254 -8.49 52.88 43.05
N LEU A 255 -9.55 52.27 43.57
CA LEU A 255 -10.51 52.95 44.44
C LEU A 255 -9.87 53.35 45.77
N GLU A 256 -9.06 52.48 46.39
CA GLU A 256 -8.34 52.82 47.62
C GLU A 256 -7.28 53.91 47.38
N ALA A 257 -6.59 53.90 46.24
CA ALA A 257 -5.68 54.98 45.86
C ALA A 257 -6.42 56.32 45.72
N ALA A 258 -7.54 56.35 44.99
CA ALA A 258 -8.35 57.57 44.85
C ALA A 258 -8.90 58.07 46.21
N ARG A 259 -9.34 57.15 47.08
CA ARG A 259 -9.74 57.50 48.45
C ARG A 259 -8.60 58.12 49.24
N HIS A 260 -7.40 57.55 49.13
CA HIS A 260 -6.22 58.09 49.80
C HIS A 260 -5.93 59.52 49.33
N ASP A 261 -5.98 59.79 48.03
CA ASP A 261 -5.77 61.12 47.47
C ASP A 261 -6.83 62.13 47.97
N VAL A 262 -8.10 61.73 48.02
CA VAL A 262 -9.19 62.56 48.56
C VAL A 262 -8.94 62.89 50.03
N LEU A 263 -8.61 61.90 50.86
CA LEU A 263 -8.32 62.10 52.28
C LEU A 263 -7.12 63.03 52.51
N GLN A 264 -6.09 62.94 51.66
CA GLN A 264 -4.97 63.89 51.69
C GLN A 264 -5.42 65.31 51.35
N GLY A 265 -6.24 65.46 50.30
CA GLY A 265 -6.81 66.74 49.91
C GLY A 265 -7.67 67.37 51.01
N GLU A 266 -8.54 66.58 51.64
CA GLU A 266 -9.37 67.01 52.78
C GLU A 266 -8.51 67.43 53.98
N SER A 267 -7.45 66.68 54.26
CA SER A 267 -6.50 67.02 55.34
C SER A 267 -5.78 68.34 55.07
N CYS A 268 -5.36 68.57 53.82
CA CYS A 268 -4.76 69.85 53.42
C CYS A 268 -5.78 71.00 53.51
N TRP A 269 -7.00 70.78 53.04
CA TRP A 269 -8.07 71.78 53.08
C TRP A 269 -8.43 72.18 54.52
N THR A 270 -8.56 71.22 55.43
CA THR A 270 -8.83 71.49 56.86
C THR A 270 -7.69 72.27 57.52
N GLN A 271 -6.43 72.01 57.13
CA GLN A 271 -5.28 72.81 57.58
C GLN A 271 -5.35 74.26 57.07
N ILE A 272 -5.67 74.46 55.78
CA ILE A 272 -5.84 75.80 55.22
C ILE A 272 -6.99 76.53 55.91
N GLN A 273 -8.12 75.86 56.12
CA GLN A 273 -9.30 76.43 56.75
C GLN A 273 -9.03 76.83 58.21
N SER A 274 -8.37 75.97 58.99
CA SER A 274 -8.00 76.28 60.38
C SER A 274 -6.99 77.43 60.45
N ALA A 275 -6.01 77.47 59.54
CA ALA A 275 -5.07 78.59 59.44
C ALA A 275 -5.77 79.91 59.07
N ALA A 276 -6.73 79.86 58.14
CA ALA A 276 -7.53 81.03 57.75
C ALA A 276 -8.41 81.52 58.92
N ALA A 277 -9.08 80.61 59.63
CA ALA A 277 -9.88 80.93 60.81
C ALA A 277 -9.01 81.57 61.92
N HIS A 278 -7.81 81.04 62.16
CA HIS A 278 -6.87 81.62 63.12
C HIS A 278 -6.43 83.04 62.72
N LYS A 279 -6.07 83.25 61.45
CA LYS A 279 -5.72 84.59 60.94
C LYS A 279 -6.90 85.57 61.03
N ALA A 280 -8.11 85.13 60.71
CA ALA A 280 -9.32 85.95 60.84
C ALA A 280 -9.59 86.33 62.30
N LEU A 281 -9.38 85.40 63.24
CA LEU A 281 -9.49 85.67 64.67
C LEU A 281 -8.45 86.70 65.13
N LEU A 282 -7.18 86.52 64.77
CA LEU A 282 -6.11 87.48 65.10
C LEU A 282 -6.39 88.86 64.52
N LEU A 283 -6.84 88.93 63.27
CA LEU A 283 -7.25 90.18 62.65
C LEU A 283 -8.40 90.82 63.46
N GLY A 284 -9.44 90.05 63.81
CA GLY A 284 -10.52 90.54 64.66
C GLY A 284 -10.04 91.08 66.01
N GLN A 285 -9.12 90.38 66.68
CA GLN A 285 -8.51 90.84 67.93
C GLN A 285 -7.73 92.14 67.75
N ILE A 286 -6.92 92.26 66.70
CA ILE A 286 -6.19 93.50 66.36
C ILE A 286 -7.19 94.62 66.12
N ARG A 287 -8.22 94.40 65.28
CA ARG A 287 -9.24 95.42 65.00
C ARG A 287 -9.93 95.91 66.28
N MET A 288 -10.29 95.00 67.19
CA MET A 288 -10.89 95.35 68.48
C MET A 288 -9.94 96.11 69.40
N ALA A 289 -8.66 95.72 69.46
CA ALA A 289 -7.65 96.41 70.25
C ALA A 289 -7.39 97.83 69.73
N VAL A 290 -7.27 97.98 68.40
CA VAL A 290 -7.14 99.28 67.71
C VAL A 290 -8.35 100.15 68.00
N LEU A 291 -9.56 99.63 67.82
CA LEU A 291 -10.79 100.37 68.08
C LEU A 291 -10.88 100.80 69.56
N SER A 292 -10.49 99.93 70.50
CA SER A 292 -10.45 100.26 71.92
C SER A 292 -9.46 101.39 72.24
N LEU A 293 -8.25 101.34 71.68
CA LEU A 293 -7.24 102.39 71.82
C LEU A 293 -7.67 103.70 71.17
N PHE A 294 -8.27 103.64 69.99
CA PHE A 294 -8.85 104.81 69.30
C PHE A 294 -9.97 105.43 70.13
N GLN A 295 -10.89 104.62 70.67
CA GLN A 295 -11.94 105.09 71.58
C GLN A 295 -11.36 105.71 72.86
N LEU A 296 -10.28 105.15 73.42
CA LEU A 296 -9.61 105.75 74.57
C LEU A 296 -8.99 107.11 74.22
N ALA A 297 -8.23 107.19 73.13
CA ALA A 297 -7.60 108.41 72.66
C ALA A 297 -8.62 109.52 72.31
N THR A 298 -9.75 109.14 71.71
CA THR A 298 -10.84 110.06 71.36
C THR A 298 -11.74 110.42 72.55
N LYS A 299 -11.82 109.63 73.62
CA LYS A 299 -12.52 110.02 74.86
C LYS A 299 -11.84 111.20 75.57
N HIS A 300 -10.51 111.32 75.46
CA HIS A 300 -9.74 112.39 76.12
C HIS A 300 -9.75 113.73 75.36
N LEU A 301 -10.02 113.73 74.05
CA LEU A 301 -10.30 114.94 73.28
C LEU A 301 -11.79 114.98 72.94
N ARG A 302 -12.55 115.93 73.49
CA ARG A 302 -13.97 116.17 73.14
C ARG A 302 -14.15 116.67 71.68
N VAL A 303 -13.70 115.92 70.68
CA VAL A 303 -13.82 116.23 69.25
C VAL A 303 -14.45 115.02 68.55
N PRO A 304 -15.62 115.16 67.92
CA PRO A 304 -16.19 114.11 67.10
C PRO A 304 -15.43 114.03 65.77
N ARG A 305 -14.81 112.89 65.49
CA ARG A 305 -14.37 112.54 64.13
C ARG A 305 -15.13 111.28 63.71
N ASP A 306 -15.88 111.43 62.63
CA ASP A 306 -16.74 110.40 62.05
C ASP A 306 -15.87 109.40 61.26
N VAL A 307 -15.14 108.55 61.99
CA VAL A 307 -14.30 107.49 61.40
C VAL A 307 -15.09 106.20 61.43
N ALA A 308 -15.20 105.52 60.28
CA ALA A 308 -15.93 104.27 60.16
C ALA A 308 -15.35 103.19 61.11
N LEU A 309 -16.25 102.44 61.75
CA LEU A 309 -15.90 101.40 62.72
C LEU A 309 -15.01 100.29 62.14
N GLU A 310 -15.09 100.04 60.83
CA GLU A 310 -14.33 98.98 60.15
C GLU A 310 -12.99 99.43 59.58
N ASP A 311 -12.71 100.73 59.52
CA ASP A 311 -11.49 101.27 58.93
C ASP A 311 -10.36 101.36 59.97
N THR A 312 -9.63 100.26 60.11
CA THR A 312 -8.59 100.13 61.13
C THR A 312 -7.32 100.89 60.82
N GLU A 313 -7.06 101.19 59.54
CA GLU A 313 -5.86 101.93 59.13
C GLU A 313 -5.99 103.39 59.55
N THR A 314 -7.12 104.03 59.24
CA THR A 314 -7.36 105.42 59.65
C THR A 314 -7.53 105.57 61.16
N GLN A 315 -8.09 104.57 61.86
CA GLN A 315 -8.12 104.55 63.33
C GLN A 315 -6.71 104.50 63.93
N LEU A 316 -5.80 103.68 63.39
CA LEU A 316 -4.40 103.61 63.82
C LEU A 316 -3.65 104.91 63.55
N ASP A 317 -3.86 105.54 62.39
CA ASP A 317 -3.21 106.82 62.07
C ASP A 317 -3.57 107.92 63.07
N VAL A 318 -4.84 107.96 63.51
CA VAL A 318 -5.27 108.89 64.56
C VAL A 318 -4.62 108.56 65.91
N VAL A 319 -4.53 107.29 66.29
CA VAL A 319 -3.83 106.88 67.52
C VAL A 319 -2.35 107.23 67.45
N LEU A 320 -1.68 107.01 66.31
CA LEU A 320 -0.28 107.33 66.09
C LEU A 320 -0.02 108.82 66.20
N LEU A 321 -0.83 109.65 65.54
CA LEU A 321 -0.74 111.10 65.63
C LEU A 321 -0.84 111.56 67.10
N ARG A 322 -1.74 110.95 67.88
CA ARG A 322 -1.88 111.27 69.31
C ARG A 322 -0.69 110.85 70.15
N LEU A 323 -0.15 109.66 69.91
CA LEU A 323 1.05 109.22 70.61
C LEU A 323 2.24 110.12 70.28
N GLN A 324 2.34 110.60 69.03
CA GLN A 324 3.38 111.56 68.61
C GLN A 324 3.17 112.94 69.24
N ASP A 325 1.93 113.46 69.28
CA ASP A 325 1.59 114.70 69.99
C ASP A 325 1.97 114.61 71.47
N LEU A 326 1.58 113.52 72.15
CA LEU A 326 1.91 113.29 73.56
C LEU A 326 3.41 113.14 73.78
N ALA A 327 4.13 112.45 72.87
CA ALA A 327 5.57 112.29 72.94
C ALA A 327 6.31 113.62 72.72
N ALA A 328 5.84 114.46 71.79
CA ALA A 328 6.36 115.80 71.57
C ALA A 328 6.15 116.68 72.80
N ILE A 329 4.95 116.67 73.39
CA ILE A 329 4.67 117.35 74.67
C ILE A 329 5.61 116.84 75.78
N CYS A 330 5.79 115.52 75.91
CA CYS A 330 6.71 114.95 76.90
C CYS A 330 8.19 115.29 76.63
N ALA A 331 8.59 115.42 75.36
CA ALA A 331 9.95 115.77 74.96
C ALA A 331 10.24 117.26 75.21
N GLU A 332 9.27 118.14 74.99
CA GLU A 332 9.36 119.55 75.39
C GLU A 332 9.45 119.71 76.92
N LEU A 333 8.92 118.74 77.68
CA LEU A 333 9.01 118.67 79.14
C LEU A 333 10.31 118.03 79.67
N ARG A 334 11.26 117.59 78.82
CA ARG A 334 12.55 116.97 79.27
C ARG A 334 13.79 117.82 78.91
N PRO A 335 14.60 118.29 79.90
CA PRO A 335 15.92 118.88 79.69
C PRO A 335 17.06 117.84 79.51
N LYS A 336 18.15 118.22 78.81
CA LYS A 336 19.42 117.47 78.57
C LYS A 336 20.11 116.99 79.86
N GLU A 337 20.56 115.72 79.91
CA GLU A 337 21.85 115.28 80.50
C GLU A 337 22.40 113.99 79.82
N LEU A 338 23.73 113.90 79.76
CA LEU A 338 24.59 112.86 79.15
C LEU A 338 24.92 111.71 80.13
N GLY A 339 25.11 110.49 79.61
CA GLY A 339 26.13 109.56 80.16
C GLY A 339 25.80 108.06 80.23
N LEU A 340 26.63 107.26 79.55
CA LEU A 340 27.04 105.86 79.83
C LEU A 340 26.16 104.66 79.36
N ALA A 341 26.60 104.13 78.20
CA ALA A 341 26.84 102.74 77.76
C ALA A 341 25.87 101.55 78.07
N PRO A 342 25.60 100.65 77.07
CA PRO A 342 24.74 99.44 77.15
C PRO A 342 25.57 98.18 77.55
N PRO A 343 25.09 96.91 77.65
CA PRO A 343 23.89 96.25 77.04
C PRO A 343 23.16 95.24 78.00
N ARG A 344 22.07 94.54 77.64
CA ARG A 344 22.08 93.21 77.00
C ARG A 344 20.68 92.67 76.71
N VAL A 345 20.55 92.18 75.49
CA VAL A 345 19.53 91.28 74.94
C VAL A 345 19.58 89.91 75.64
N PRO A 346 18.46 89.25 75.96
CA PRO A 346 18.41 87.80 76.03
C PRO A 346 18.09 87.23 74.63
N ALA A 347 19.02 86.43 74.13
CA ALA A 347 18.96 85.75 72.85
C ALA A 347 17.79 84.74 72.76
N PRO A 348 17.31 84.43 71.54
CA PRO A 348 16.31 83.39 71.33
C PRO A 348 16.87 81.99 71.66
N THR A 349 16.10 81.19 72.39
CA THR A 349 16.34 79.77 72.57
C THR A 349 16.14 79.03 71.24
N THR A 350 17.25 78.74 70.56
CA THR A 350 17.29 77.81 69.43
C THR A 350 16.89 76.41 69.92
N THR A 351 15.63 76.03 69.69
CA THR A 351 15.17 74.65 69.82
C THR A 351 15.70 73.86 68.62
N ARG A 352 16.63 72.94 68.87
CA ARG A 352 17.11 71.95 67.89
C ARG A 352 15.93 71.14 67.33
N PRO A 353 15.84 70.91 66.01
CA PRO A 353 14.99 69.85 65.49
C PRO A 353 15.64 68.49 65.79
N ARG A 354 14.92 67.63 66.53
CA ARG A 354 15.21 66.19 66.61
C ARG A 354 15.06 65.60 65.21
N ARG A 355 16.18 65.16 64.62
CA ARG A 355 16.17 64.25 63.47
C ARG A 355 15.55 62.92 63.92
N HIS A 356 14.32 62.63 63.47
CA HIS A 356 13.79 61.28 63.49
C HIS A 356 14.27 60.52 62.25
N ARG A 357 15.28 59.68 62.51
CA ARG A 357 15.57 58.36 61.94
C ARG A 357 14.65 57.93 60.78
N ALA A 358 15.20 57.92 59.57
CA ALA A 358 14.69 57.14 58.46
C ALA A 358 14.73 55.65 58.84
N VAL A 359 13.57 54.99 58.78
CA VAL A 359 13.46 53.53 58.78
C VAL A 359 13.46 53.11 57.32
N THR A 360 14.57 52.49 56.91
CA THR A 360 14.71 51.75 55.67
C THR A 360 13.76 50.55 55.67
N GLY A 361 12.87 50.49 54.69
CA GLY A 361 12.14 49.28 54.30
C GLY A 361 12.97 48.44 53.31
N PRO A 362 12.85 47.10 53.32
CA PRO A 362 13.70 46.19 52.56
C PRO A 362 13.31 46.13 51.07
N PRO A 363 14.20 45.61 50.19
CA PRO A 363 14.03 45.70 48.75
C PRO A 363 12.98 44.72 48.22
N SER A 364 12.20 45.21 47.27
CA SER A 364 11.31 44.43 46.41
C SER A 364 12.14 43.53 45.50
N HIS A 365 11.98 42.22 45.62
CA HIS A 365 12.36 41.27 44.58
C HIS A 365 11.33 41.33 43.45
N GLN A 366 11.80 41.63 42.24
CA GLN A 366 11.29 41.07 40.98
C GLN A 366 12.49 40.57 40.18
#